data_AF-A0A833W4L7-F1
#
_entry.id   AF-A0A833W4L7-F1
#
_cell.length_a   1.000
_cell.length_b   1.000
_cell.length_c   1.000
_cell.angle_alpha   90.00
_cell.angle_beta   90.00
_cell.angle_gamma   90.00
#
_symmetry.space_group_name_H-M   'P 1'
#
loop_
_entity.id
_entity.type
_entity.pdbx_description
1 polymer ?
#
loop_
_entity_poly.entity_id
_entity_poly.type
_entity_poly.pdbx_seq_one_letter_code
_entity_poly.pdbx_strand_id
1 'polypeptide(L)'
;MKELPNTSFDYYTLPNKISCGILGIWPIDEGSSTFSKIFTYCRVIVAITALNSVFVPEIMAIAVNWGDIQILTARREKAHELYNEIRSLWDATDDPNEKKSYQQIAYWARTVTITFYACVLCNQRYSNITVRYGTDISASPKFEIAFFCQLLACIVGISAITGVDCTFMTIILHVAGQFKLIKTWINKIGNEINRESVHLDKFEMDLFKCIRHHQRIIHVVDDINNLLTPILFMQLLTSGIEICLSGYAMLDNGAAVIDIMKFTTHFISMAVELLLWCWPGEILVHESEEIGQVFNTAASYFTLLRKMQD
;
A
#
# COMPACT_ATOMS: atom_id res chain seq x y z
N MET A 1 -23.75 -2.08 -10.39
CA MET A 1 -22.30 -2.03 -10.72
C MET A 1 -22.09 -2.92 -11.93
N LYS A 2 -21.47 -2.41 -13.01
CA LYS A 2 -20.95 -3.30 -14.08
C LYS A 2 -19.91 -4.22 -13.45
N GLU A 3 -19.98 -5.52 -13.72
CA GLU A 3 -18.91 -6.44 -13.33
C GLU A 3 -17.59 -5.98 -13.99
N LEU A 4 -16.61 -5.62 -13.16
CA LEU A 4 -15.27 -5.27 -13.61
C LEU A 4 -14.59 -6.56 -14.07
N PRO A 5 -13.95 -6.58 -15.26
CA PRO A 5 -13.21 -7.74 -15.71
C PRO A 5 -12.14 -8.12 -14.68
N ASN A 6 -12.07 -9.41 -14.34
CA ASN A 6 -11.21 -9.99 -13.30
C ASN A 6 -9.70 -9.81 -13.58
N THR A 7 -9.36 -9.23 -14.73
CA THR A 7 -8.01 -8.95 -15.23
C THR A 7 -7.67 -7.46 -15.25
N SER A 8 -8.62 -6.58 -14.94
CA SER A 8 -8.42 -5.13 -14.98
C SER A 8 -7.69 -4.61 -13.74
N PHE A 9 -6.86 -3.57 -13.91
CA PHE A 9 -6.20 -2.90 -12.78
C PHE A 9 -7.20 -2.36 -11.74
N ASP A 10 -8.35 -1.87 -12.22
CA ASP A 10 -9.46 -1.41 -11.37
C ASP A 10 -10.04 -2.54 -10.51
N TYR A 11 -10.00 -3.80 -10.96
CA TYR A 11 -10.43 -4.94 -10.15
C TYR A 11 -9.49 -5.20 -8.96
N TYR A 12 -8.17 -5.09 -9.16
CA TYR A 12 -7.17 -5.31 -8.11
C TYR A 12 -7.15 -4.18 -7.07
N THR A 13 -7.43 -2.95 -7.50
CA THR A 13 -7.46 -1.76 -6.62
C THR A 13 -8.84 -1.45 -6.05
N LEU A 14 -9.88 -2.20 -6.45
CA LEU A 14 -11.28 -1.95 -6.05
C LEU A 14 -11.51 -1.88 -4.53
N PRO A 15 -10.94 -2.79 -3.70
CA PRO A 15 -11.12 -2.70 -2.25
C PRO A 15 -10.61 -1.37 -1.68
N ASN A 16 -9.42 -0.94 -2.14
CA ASN A 16 -8.81 0.32 -1.71
C ASN A 16 -9.61 1.53 -2.22
N LYS A 17 -10.13 1.46 -3.45
CA LYS A 17 -11.05 2.46 -4.03
C LYS A 17 -12.29 2.67 -3.17
N ILE A 18 -12.92 1.58 -2.74
CA ILE A 18 -14.12 1.63 -1.91
C ILE A 18 -13.79 2.22 -0.53
N SER A 19 -12.74 1.73 0.13
CA SER A 19 -12.34 2.22 1.46
C SER A 19 -11.99 3.70 1.44
N CYS A 20 -11.07 4.12 0.56
CA CYS A 20 -10.67 5.52 0.42
C CYS A 20 -11.82 6.42 -0.08
N GLY A 21 -12.76 5.85 -0.85
CA GLY A 21 -13.96 6.56 -1.33
C GLY A 21 -14.98 6.83 -0.24
N ILE A 22 -15.16 5.90 0.71
CA ILE A 22 -15.98 6.10 1.91
C ILE A 22 -15.49 7.30 2.74
N LEU A 23 -14.19 7.55 2.71
CA LEU A 23 -13.50 8.58 3.49
C LEU A 23 -13.35 9.92 2.75
N GLY A 24 -13.73 9.99 1.48
CA GLY A 24 -13.54 11.17 0.65
C GLY A 24 -12.07 11.47 0.31
N ILE A 25 -11.16 10.52 0.55
CA ILE A 25 -9.73 10.61 0.23
C ILE A 25 -9.47 10.17 -1.21
N TRP A 26 -10.35 9.33 -1.77
CA TRP A 26 -10.24 8.89 -3.15
C TRP A 26 -10.43 10.06 -4.14
N PRO A 27 -9.55 10.22 -5.16
CA PRO A 27 -9.64 11.30 -6.12
C PRO A 27 -10.97 11.30 -6.88
N ILE A 28 -11.56 12.48 -7.01
CA ILE A 28 -12.87 12.69 -7.60
C ILE A 28 -12.72 12.78 -9.12
N ASP A 29 -13.40 11.91 -9.87
CA ASP A 29 -13.42 11.99 -11.33
C ASP A 29 -14.01 13.33 -11.81
N GLU A 30 -13.38 13.93 -12.83
CA GLU A 30 -13.69 15.28 -13.35
C GLU A 30 -15.15 15.43 -13.83
N GLY A 31 -15.85 14.33 -14.15
CA GLY A 31 -17.26 14.30 -14.56
C GLY A 31 -18.29 14.21 -13.42
N SER A 32 -17.89 14.23 -12.15
CA SER A 32 -18.83 14.09 -11.02
C SER A 32 -19.66 15.35 -10.77
N SER A 33 -20.97 15.16 -10.50
CA SER A 33 -21.92 16.25 -10.32
C SER A 33 -21.60 17.10 -9.07
N THR A 34 -21.90 18.40 -9.13
CA THR A 34 -21.69 19.36 -8.01
C THR A 34 -22.35 18.89 -6.71
N PHE A 35 -23.49 18.20 -6.81
CA PHE A 35 -24.18 17.61 -5.66
C PHE A 35 -23.39 16.47 -5.01
N SER A 36 -22.71 15.62 -5.81
CA SER A 36 -21.85 14.55 -5.31
C SER A 36 -20.62 15.11 -4.58
N LYS A 37 -20.03 16.18 -5.11
CA LYS A 37 -18.91 16.90 -4.47
C LYS A 37 -19.32 17.49 -3.13
N ILE A 38 -20.44 18.20 -3.07
CA ILE A 38 -20.98 18.78 -1.82
C ILE A 38 -21.33 17.69 -0.80
N PHE A 39 -21.92 16.58 -1.24
CA PHE A 39 -22.26 15.45 -0.37
C PHE A 39 -21.01 14.77 0.23
N THR A 40 -19.92 14.65 -0.53
CA THR A 40 -18.62 14.16 -0.04
C THR A 40 -17.98 15.14 0.95
N TYR A 41 -17.99 16.45 0.69
CA TYR A 41 -17.49 17.45 1.65
C TYR A 41 -18.31 17.46 2.95
N CYS A 42 -19.63 17.35 2.86
CA CYS A 42 -20.50 17.21 4.03
C CYS A 42 -20.24 15.91 4.80
N ARG A 43 -19.94 14.79 4.12
CA ARG A 43 -19.56 13.53 4.77
C ARG A 43 -18.20 13.60 5.44
N VAL A 44 -17.22 14.25 4.83
CA VAL A 44 -15.90 14.50 5.43
C VAL A 44 -16.05 15.42 6.64
N ILE A 45 -16.87 16.47 6.58
CA ILE A 45 -17.12 17.37 7.72
C ILE A 45 -17.91 16.67 8.82
N VAL A 46 -18.89 15.82 8.51
CA VAL A 46 -19.64 15.04 9.50
C VAL A 46 -18.78 13.92 10.10
N ALA A 47 -17.90 13.28 9.32
CA ALA A 47 -16.91 12.32 9.82
C ALA A 47 -15.90 13.02 10.73
N ILE A 48 -15.38 14.19 10.33
CA ILE A 48 -14.50 15.04 11.14
C ILE A 48 -15.23 15.53 12.39
N THR A 49 -16.50 15.91 12.33
CA THR A 49 -17.27 16.39 13.49
C THR A 49 -17.65 15.23 14.44
N ALA A 50 -17.92 14.04 13.91
CA ALA A 50 -18.09 12.82 14.70
C ALA A 50 -16.77 12.40 15.37
N LEU A 51 -15.65 12.47 14.64
CA LEU A 51 -14.27 12.27 15.13
C LEU A 51 -13.87 13.31 16.19
N ASN A 52 -14.42 14.52 16.14
CA ASN A 52 -14.15 15.58 17.12
C ASN A 52 -15.02 15.52 18.39
N SER A 53 -15.92 14.54 18.53
CA SER A 53 -16.84 14.46 19.67
C SER A 53 -16.51 13.39 20.72
N VAL A 54 -15.47 12.56 20.54
CA VAL A 54 -15.15 11.46 21.46
C VAL A 54 -13.63 11.28 21.70
N PHE A 55 -13.12 12.04 22.67
CA PHE A 55 -11.99 11.76 23.57
C PHE A 55 -10.53 11.48 23.10
N VAL A 56 -9.66 11.91 24.01
CA VAL A 56 -8.19 12.07 24.05
C VAL A 56 -7.31 10.88 23.58
N PRO A 57 -7.70 9.60 23.68
CA PRO A 57 -6.87 8.51 23.15
C PRO A 57 -6.84 8.47 21.62
N GLU A 58 -7.96 8.81 20.96
CA GLU A 58 -8.03 8.92 19.51
C GLU A 58 -7.31 10.17 19.01
N ILE A 59 -7.21 11.24 19.81
CA ILE A 59 -6.35 12.39 19.47
C ILE A 59 -4.90 11.98 19.38
N MET A 60 -4.42 10.96 20.11
CA MET A 60 -3.03 10.53 19.99
C MET A 60 -2.83 9.68 18.72
N ALA A 61 -3.69 8.71 18.44
CA ALA A 61 -3.62 7.93 17.19
C ALA A 61 -3.89 8.79 15.94
N ILE A 62 -4.83 9.73 16.04
CA ILE A 62 -5.10 10.75 15.01
C ILE A 62 -3.91 11.68 14.96
N ALA A 63 -3.39 12.31 16.02
CA ALA A 63 -2.24 13.22 15.94
C ALA A 63 -0.96 12.54 15.43
N VAL A 64 -0.76 11.26 15.77
CA VAL A 64 0.33 10.42 15.28
C VAL A 64 0.18 10.19 13.77
N ASN A 65 -1.00 9.81 13.30
CA ASN A 65 -1.27 9.58 11.87
C ASN A 65 -1.74 10.85 11.12
N TRP A 66 -1.89 11.99 11.80
CA TRP A 66 -2.37 13.26 11.27
C TRP A 66 -1.31 13.85 10.37
N GLY A 67 -0.04 13.64 10.72
CA GLY A 67 1.10 13.93 9.84
C GLY A 67 0.94 13.22 8.50
N ASP A 68 0.66 11.92 8.51
CA ASP A 68 0.53 11.13 7.27
C ASP A 68 -0.72 11.50 6.47
N ILE A 69 -1.85 11.73 7.14
CA ILE A 69 -3.08 12.20 6.49
C ILE A 69 -2.91 13.60 5.90
N GLN A 70 -2.22 14.52 6.60
CA GLN A 70 -1.89 15.85 6.11
C GLN A 70 -0.89 15.80 4.95
N ILE A 71 0.13 14.95 5.03
CA ILE A 71 1.09 14.72 3.94
C ILE A 71 0.34 14.15 2.73
N LEU A 72 -0.58 13.20 2.92
CA LEU A 72 -1.41 12.64 1.85
C LEU A 72 -2.31 13.70 1.21
N THR A 73 -3.00 14.50 2.02
CA THR A 73 -3.90 15.55 1.51
C THR A 73 -3.14 16.69 0.86
N ALA A 74 -1.94 17.03 1.36
CA ALA A 74 -1.04 18.01 0.77
C ALA A 74 -0.40 17.50 -0.52
N ARG A 75 -0.21 16.19 -0.68
CA ARG A 75 0.44 15.56 -1.84
C ARG A 75 -0.51 14.73 -2.70
N ARG A 76 -1.83 14.97 -2.57
CA ARG A 76 -2.87 14.22 -3.28
C ARG A 76 -2.68 14.21 -4.79
N GLU A 77 -2.20 15.32 -5.35
CA GLU A 77 -1.97 15.48 -6.79
C GLU A 77 -0.82 14.58 -7.24
N LYS A 78 0.29 14.57 -6.50
CA LYS A 78 1.41 13.65 -6.76
C LYS A 78 1.01 12.18 -6.63
N ALA A 79 0.20 11.84 -5.62
CA ALA A 79 -0.30 10.48 -5.47
C ALA A 79 -1.20 10.05 -6.65
N HIS A 80 -1.99 10.99 -7.19
CA HIS A 80 -2.83 10.74 -8.36
C HIS A 80 -2.01 10.61 -9.65
N GLU A 81 -1.00 11.46 -9.85
CA GLU A 81 -0.04 11.35 -10.96
C GLU A 81 0.67 10.00 -10.94
N LEU A 82 1.19 9.61 -9.77
CA LEU A 82 1.84 8.31 -9.56
C LEU A 82 0.90 7.13 -9.88
N TYR A 83 -0.35 7.22 -9.45
CA TYR A 83 -1.36 6.19 -9.75
C TYR A 83 -1.59 6.06 -11.27
N ASN A 84 -1.74 7.18 -11.97
CA ASN A 84 -1.96 7.19 -13.42
C ASN A 84 -0.74 6.64 -14.17
N GLU A 85 0.47 6.94 -13.69
CA GLU A 85 1.70 6.45 -14.28
C GLU A 85 1.82 4.93 -14.12
N ILE A 86 1.56 4.38 -12.92
CA ILE A 86 1.55 2.92 -12.68
C ILE A 86 0.46 2.23 -13.52
N ARG A 87 -0.72 2.85 -13.64
CA ARG A 87 -1.80 2.34 -14.49
C ARG A 87 -1.36 2.28 -15.95
N SER A 88 -0.70 3.32 -16.45
CA SER A 88 -0.22 3.34 -17.82
C SER A 88 0.91 2.31 -18.07
N LEU A 89 1.74 2.02 -17.06
CA LEU A 89 2.73 0.94 -17.12
C LEU A 89 2.07 -0.45 -17.14
N TRP A 90 0.96 -0.63 -16.43
CA TRP A 90 0.14 -1.84 -16.51
C TRP A 90 -0.43 -2.02 -17.92
N ASP A 91 -0.98 -0.95 -18.50
CA ASP A 91 -1.65 -0.98 -19.80
C ASP A 91 -0.67 -1.08 -20.99
N ALA A 92 0.60 -0.68 -20.81
CA ALA A 92 1.64 -0.74 -21.86
C ALA A 92 2.07 -2.18 -22.23
N THR A 93 1.69 -3.18 -21.44
CA THR A 93 2.03 -4.58 -21.71
C THR A 93 0.81 -5.26 -22.33
N ASP A 94 0.92 -5.81 -23.54
CA ASP A 94 -0.19 -6.51 -24.21
C ASP A 94 -0.04 -8.03 -24.22
N ASP A 95 1.18 -8.56 -24.09
CA ASP A 95 1.42 -10.01 -24.16
C ASP A 95 0.89 -10.73 -22.89
N PRO A 96 -0.03 -11.71 -23.03
CA PRO A 96 -0.60 -12.45 -21.91
C PRO A 96 0.44 -13.29 -21.14
N ASN A 97 1.53 -13.72 -21.77
CA ASN A 97 2.61 -14.45 -21.08
C ASN A 97 3.44 -13.51 -20.20
N GLU A 98 3.66 -12.28 -20.66
CA GLU A 98 4.37 -11.23 -19.94
C GLU A 98 3.55 -10.73 -18.74
N LYS A 99 2.21 -10.64 -18.90
CA LYS A 99 1.28 -10.29 -17.81
C LYS A 99 1.27 -11.29 -16.65
N LYS A 100 1.53 -12.58 -16.90
CA LYS A 100 1.32 -13.65 -15.90
C LYS A 100 2.19 -13.50 -14.64
N SER A 101 3.49 -13.22 -14.82
CA SER A 101 4.44 -13.03 -13.71
C SER A 101 4.09 -11.82 -12.85
N TYR A 102 3.63 -10.75 -13.50
CA TYR A 102 3.21 -9.51 -12.87
C TYR A 102 1.85 -9.63 -12.15
N GLN A 103 0.88 -10.32 -12.77
CA GLN A 103 -0.43 -10.62 -12.18
C GLN A 103 -0.31 -11.45 -10.90
N GLN A 104 0.70 -12.32 -10.80
CA GLN A 104 0.95 -13.07 -9.58
C GLN A 104 1.26 -12.13 -8.41
N ILE A 105 2.16 -11.14 -8.59
CA ILE A 105 2.49 -10.17 -7.55
C ILE A 105 1.27 -9.30 -7.18
N ALA A 106 0.49 -8.86 -8.18
CA ALA A 106 -0.74 -8.11 -7.94
C ALA A 106 -1.79 -8.94 -7.16
N TYR A 107 -1.86 -10.25 -7.42
CA TYR A 107 -2.74 -11.16 -6.69
C TYR A 107 -2.28 -11.33 -5.23
N TRP A 108 -0.97 -11.44 -4.98
CA TRP A 108 -0.42 -11.44 -3.62
C TRP A 108 -0.76 -10.15 -2.88
N ALA A 109 -0.54 -8.99 -3.50
CA ALA A 109 -0.88 -7.68 -2.92
C ALA A 109 -2.37 -7.61 -2.49
N ARG A 110 -3.27 -8.06 -3.37
CA ARG A 110 -4.70 -8.13 -3.07
C ARG A 110 -5.01 -9.08 -1.92
N THR A 111 -4.42 -10.27 -1.92
CA THR A 111 -4.67 -11.29 -0.90
C THR A 111 -4.21 -10.81 0.48
N VAL A 112 -3.03 -10.19 0.56
CA VAL A 112 -2.50 -9.59 1.78
C VAL A 112 -3.40 -8.47 2.28
N THR A 113 -3.85 -7.58 1.38
CA THR A 113 -4.80 -6.52 1.70
C THR A 113 -6.07 -7.09 2.34
N ILE A 114 -6.74 -8.05 1.69
CA ILE A 114 -7.99 -8.65 2.18
C ILE A 114 -7.79 -9.31 3.55
N THR A 115 -6.70 -10.08 3.71
CA THR A 115 -6.38 -10.75 4.97
C THR A 115 -6.13 -9.74 6.09
N PHE A 116 -5.41 -8.66 5.81
CA PHE A 116 -5.11 -7.63 6.80
C PHE A 116 -6.39 -6.90 7.24
N TYR A 117 -7.25 -6.50 6.30
CA TYR A 117 -8.57 -5.94 6.61
C TYR A 117 -9.42 -6.89 7.48
N ALA A 118 -9.47 -8.18 7.15
CA ALA A 118 -10.22 -9.16 7.92
C ALA A 118 -9.65 -9.32 9.34
N CYS A 119 -8.32 -9.34 9.49
CA CYS A 119 -7.64 -9.45 10.78
C CYS A 119 -7.93 -8.23 11.67
N VAL A 120 -7.84 -7.04 11.09
CA VAL A 120 -8.09 -5.77 11.76
C VAL A 120 -9.55 -5.66 12.23
N LEU A 121 -10.51 -6.04 11.38
CA LEU A 121 -11.94 -6.09 11.76
C LEU A 121 -12.24 -7.13 12.85
N CYS A 122 -11.54 -8.27 12.87
CA CYS A 122 -11.69 -9.27 13.92
C CYS A 122 -11.14 -8.79 15.27
N ASN A 123 -10.00 -8.09 15.27
CA ASN A 123 -9.39 -7.53 16.49
C ASN A 123 -10.27 -6.46 17.15
N GLN A 124 -11.05 -5.71 16.37
CA GLN A 124 -12.02 -4.72 16.88
C GLN A 124 -13.04 -5.32 17.84
N ARG A 125 -13.39 -6.59 17.69
CA ARG A 125 -14.39 -7.26 18.54
C ARG A 125 -13.92 -7.48 19.98
N TYR A 126 -12.61 -7.37 20.23
CA TYR A 126 -11.99 -7.67 21.53
C TYR A 126 -11.45 -6.43 22.26
N SER A 127 -11.30 -5.29 21.58
CA SER A 127 -10.74 -4.08 22.17
C SER A 127 -11.83 -3.19 22.77
N ASN A 128 -12.13 -3.37 24.06
CA ASN A 128 -12.96 -2.42 24.80
C ASN A 128 -12.13 -1.16 25.09
N ILE A 129 -12.17 -0.18 24.18
CA ILE A 129 -11.54 1.12 24.40
C ILE A 129 -12.30 1.83 25.53
N THR A 130 -11.63 1.98 26.67
CA THR A 130 -12.20 2.65 27.85
C THR A 130 -12.16 4.15 27.64
N VAL A 131 -13.28 4.71 27.17
CA VAL A 131 -13.45 6.16 27.01
C VAL A 131 -14.10 6.74 28.27
N ARG A 132 -13.46 7.75 28.88
CA ARG A 132 -14.09 8.55 29.93
C ARG A 132 -14.93 9.61 29.24
N TYR A 133 -16.23 9.69 29.48
CA TYR A 133 -17.07 10.75 28.93
C TYR A 133 -17.21 11.87 29.97
N GLY A 134 -17.21 13.14 29.53
CA GLY A 134 -17.37 14.30 30.43
C GLY A 134 -18.77 14.46 31.03
N THR A 135 -19.70 13.58 30.64
CA THR A 135 -21.08 13.52 31.11
C THR A 135 -21.41 12.08 31.51
N ASP A 136 -22.26 11.91 32.52
CA ASP A 136 -22.75 10.58 32.91
C ASP A 136 -23.58 9.95 31.79
N ILE A 137 -22.98 8.95 31.14
CA ILE A 137 -23.57 8.15 30.07
C ILE A 137 -23.99 6.76 30.55
N SER A 138 -23.93 6.46 31.86
CA SER A 138 -24.23 5.14 32.40
C SER A 138 -25.71 4.74 32.30
N ALA A 139 -26.60 5.71 32.02
CA ALA A 139 -28.03 5.48 31.87
C ALA A 139 -28.43 5.17 30.42
N SER A 140 -29.19 4.08 30.22
CA SER A 140 -29.84 3.76 28.94
C SER A 140 -30.83 4.86 28.54
N PRO A 141 -30.91 5.28 27.26
CA PRO A 141 -30.26 4.72 26.06
C PRO A 141 -28.92 5.40 25.69
N LYS A 142 -28.39 6.29 26.53
CA LYS A 142 -27.23 7.13 26.19
C LYS A 142 -25.96 6.30 26.04
N PHE A 143 -25.81 5.26 26.85
CA PHE A 143 -24.70 4.31 26.78
C PHE A 143 -24.68 3.58 25.43
N GLU A 144 -25.82 3.04 25.01
CA GLU A 144 -25.95 2.25 23.79
C GLU A 144 -25.69 3.09 22.54
N ILE A 145 -26.17 4.34 22.54
CA ILE A 145 -25.91 5.30 21.46
C ILE A 145 -24.42 5.65 21.42
N ALA A 146 -23.80 5.98 22.55
CA ALA A 146 -22.38 6.31 22.62
C ALA A 146 -21.51 5.13 22.16
N PHE A 147 -21.83 3.90 22.61
CA PHE A 147 -21.13 2.68 22.20
C PHE A 147 -21.27 2.42 20.70
N PHE A 148 -22.47 2.59 20.14
CA PHE A 148 -22.69 2.42 18.69
C PHE A 148 -21.91 3.45 17.88
N CYS A 149 -21.92 4.72 18.29
CA CYS A 149 -21.14 5.78 17.66
C CYS A 149 -19.64 5.51 17.73
N GLN A 150 -19.13 5.04 18.87
CA GLN A 150 -17.72 4.71 19.08
C GLN A 150 -17.30 3.52 18.18
N LEU A 151 -18.11 2.46 18.12
CA LEU A 151 -17.86 1.32 17.24
C LEU A 151 -17.82 1.74 15.76
N LEU A 152 -18.77 2.58 15.34
CA LEU A 152 -18.81 3.08 13.97
C LEU A 152 -17.59 3.95 13.65
N ALA A 153 -17.21 4.86 14.55
CA ALA A 153 -16.03 5.71 14.41
C ALA A 153 -14.74 4.89 14.29
N CYS A 154 -14.57 3.88 15.14
CA CYS A 154 -13.44 2.96 15.10
C CYS A 154 -13.36 2.22 13.76
N ILE A 155 -14.48 1.64 13.28
CA ILE A 155 -14.52 0.93 11.99
C ILE A 155 -14.10 1.86 10.85
N VAL A 156 -14.63 3.09 10.81
CA VAL A 156 -14.33 4.06 9.76
C VAL A 156 -12.87 4.50 9.81
N GLY A 157 -12.37 4.90 10.99
CA GLY A 157 -11.00 5.39 11.16
C GLY A 157 -9.95 4.33 10.83
N ILE A 158 -10.19 3.09 11.26
CA ILE A 158 -9.25 1.99 11.01
C ILE A 158 -9.28 1.56 9.55
N SER A 159 -10.47 1.49 8.94
CA SER A 159 -10.58 1.23 7.50
C SER A 159 -9.84 2.30 6.68
N ALA A 160 -9.74 3.54 7.19
CA ALA A 160 -8.98 4.61 6.56
C ALA A 160 -7.48 4.36 6.58
N ILE A 161 -6.94 4.13 7.76
CA ILE A 161 -5.50 3.91 7.96
C ILE A 161 -5.08 2.68 7.17
N THR A 162 -5.78 1.56 7.37
CA THR A 162 -5.54 0.31 6.63
C THR A 162 -5.66 0.50 5.12
N GLY A 163 -6.58 1.34 4.64
CA GLY A 163 -6.72 1.64 3.22
C GLY A 163 -5.54 2.40 2.64
N VAL A 164 -4.96 3.33 3.40
CA VAL A 164 -3.76 4.05 3.01
C VAL A 164 -2.55 3.11 2.96
N ASP A 165 -2.32 2.34 4.02
CA ASP A 165 -1.19 1.39 4.12
C ASP A 165 -1.22 0.37 2.97
N CYS A 166 -2.39 -0.23 2.75
CA CYS A 166 -2.56 -1.23 1.69
C CYS A 166 -2.39 -0.62 0.30
N THR A 167 -2.73 0.67 0.11
CA THR A 167 -2.52 1.37 -1.17
C THR A 167 -1.04 1.52 -1.46
N PHE A 168 -0.25 1.96 -0.48
CA PHE A 168 1.19 2.11 -0.66
C PHE A 168 1.92 0.79 -0.81
N MET A 169 1.56 -0.20 0.00
CA MET A 169 2.04 -1.58 -0.15
C MET A 169 1.78 -2.10 -1.58
N THR A 170 0.57 -1.89 -2.10
CA THR A 170 0.19 -2.31 -3.45
C THR A 170 0.98 -1.57 -4.53
N ILE A 171 1.20 -0.27 -4.38
CA ILE A 171 2.02 0.54 -5.30
C ILE A 171 3.45 -0.02 -5.38
N ILE A 172 4.11 -0.24 -4.24
CA ILE A 172 5.47 -0.77 -4.18
C ILE A 172 5.55 -2.15 -4.86
N LEU A 173 4.60 -3.04 -4.56
CA LEU A 173 4.54 -4.37 -5.18
C LEU A 173 4.29 -4.30 -6.69
N HIS A 174 3.46 -3.37 -7.18
CA HIS A 174 3.28 -3.18 -8.61
C HIS A 174 4.57 -2.77 -9.29
N VAL A 175 5.33 -1.84 -8.70
CA VAL A 175 6.63 -1.42 -9.24
C VAL A 175 7.64 -2.55 -9.22
N ALA A 176 7.71 -3.33 -8.14
CA ALA A 176 8.54 -4.53 -8.09
C ALA A 176 8.18 -5.53 -9.21
N GLY A 177 6.88 -5.69 -9.49
CA GLY A 177 6.40 -6.48 -10.60
C GLY A 177 6.81 -5.96 -11.99
N GLN A 178 7.00 -4.64 -12.14
CA GLN A 178 7.53 -4.03 -13.37
C GLN A 178 9.03 -4.36 -13.56
N PHE A 179 9.81 -4.41 -12.47
CA PHE A 179 11.20 -4.89 -12.53
C PHE A 179 11.27 -6.37 -12.96
N LYS A 180 10.41 -7.21 -12.40
CA LYS A 180 10.28 -8.62 -12.79
C LYS A 180 9.91 -8.81 -14.26
N LEU A 181 9.08 -7.92 -14.81
CA LEU A 181 8.72 -7.90 -16.22
C LEU A 181 9.95 -7.64 -17.10
N ILE A 182 10.74 -6.60 -16.79
CA ILE A 182 11.99 -6.33 -17.52
C ILE A 182 12.94 -7.51 -17.45
N LYS A 183 13.10 -8.12 -16.27
CA LYS A 183 13.92 -9.34 -16.11
C LYS A 183 13.48 -10.44 -17.09
N THR A 184 12.17 -10.62 -17.28
CA THR A 184 11.63 -11.60 -18.23
C THR A 184 11.98 -11.23 -19.67
N TRP A 185 11.87 -9.96 -20.05
CA TRP A 185 12.27 -9.49 -21.37
C TRP A 185 13.76 -9.68 -21.64
N ILE A 186 14.65 -9.33 -20.70
CA ILE A 186 16.09 -9.51 -20.88
C ILE A 186 16.45 -10.99 -21.03
N ASN A 187 15.84 -11.88 -20.24
CA ASN A 187 16.05 -13.32 -20.38
C ASN A 187 15.58 -13.86 -21.73
N LYS A 188 14.44 -13.35 -22.24
CA LYS A 188 13.94 -13.70 -23.58
C LYS A 188 14.92 -13.27 -24.66
N ILE A 189 15.41 -12.03 -24.58
CA ILE A 189 16.43 -11.49 -25.50
C ILE A 189 17.70 -12.36 -25.48
N GLY A 190 18.22 -12.70 -24.29
CA GLY A 190 19.40 -13.56 -24.15
C GLY A 190 19.21 -14.96 -24.72
N ASN A 191 18.02 -15.56 -24.55
CA ASN A 191 17.69 -16.87 -25.10
C ASN A 191 17.54 -16.85 -26.63
N GLU A 192 17.01 -15.77 -27.21
CA GLU A 192 16.91 -15.60 -28.67
C GLU A 192 18.30 -15.47 -29.30
N ILE A 193 19.25 -14.78 -28.65
CA ILE A 193 20.65 -14.70 -29.10
C ILE A 193 21.30 -16.08 -29.12
N ASN A 194 21.10 -16.89 -28.08
CA ASN A 194 21.71 -18.23 -27.97
C ASN A 194 21.23 -19.23 -29.04
N ARG A 195 20.14 -18.95 -29.76
CA ARG A 195 19.56 -19.86 -30.77
C ARG A 195 20.00 -19.55 -32.21
N GLU A 196 21.01 -18.70 -32.41
CA GLU A 196 21.57 -18.29 -33.72
C GLU A 196 20.57 -17.66 -34.72
N SER A 197 19.34 -17.35 -34.31
CA SER A 197 18.33 -16.67 -35.14
C SER A 197 18.31 -15.17 -34.90
N VAL A 198 19.46 -14.49 -35.00
CA VAL A 198 19.58 -13.07 -34.68
C VAL A 198 19.11 -12.21 -35.85
N HIS A 199 17.87 -11.72 -35.77
CA HIS A 199 17.45 -10.55 -36.53
C HIS A 199 17.89 -9.30 -35.75
N LEU A 200 18.99 -8.67 -36.17
CA LEU A 200 19.59 -7.49 -35.51
C LEU A 200 18.55 -6.39 -35.25
N ASP A 201 17.69 -6.09 -36.22
CA ASP A 201 16.65 -5.06 -36.09
C ASP A 201 15.63 -5.36 -34.98
N LYS A 202 15.26 -6.64 -34.82
CA LYS A 202 14.33 -7.08 -33.76
C LYS A 202 15.00 -7.00 -32.39
N PHE A 203 16.26 -7.41 -32.31
CA PHE A 203 17.06 -7.34 -31.09
C PHE A 203 17.21 -5.90 -30.61
N GLU A 204 17.57 -4.96 -31.50
CA GLU A 204 17.69 -3.55 -31.16
C GLU A 204 16.37 -2.95 -30.68
N MET A 205 15.25 -3.29 -31.35
CA MET A 205 13.92 -2.83 -30.95
C MET A 205 13.52 -3.34 -29.55
N ASP A 206 13.74 -4.61 -29.26
CA ASP A 206 13.40 -5.22 -27.97
C ASP A 206 14.28 -4.68 -26.83
N LEU A 207 15.58 -4.45 -27.10
CA LEU A 207 16.50 -3.83 -26.15
C LEU A 207 16.13 -2.37 -25.87
N PHE A 208 15.81 -1.60 -26.92
CA PHE A 208 15.39 -0.21 -26.77
C PHE A 208 14.09 -0.09 -25.96
N LYS A 209 13.13 -1.01 -26.18
CA LYS A 209 11.91 -1.12 -25.37
C LYS A 209 12.25 -1.36 -23.89
N CYS A 210 13.16 -2.30 -23.59
CA CYS A 210 13.59 -2.59 -22.22
C CYS A 210 14.23 -1.37 -21.54
N ILE A 211 15.16 -0.69 -22.21
CA ILE A 211 15.86 0.48 -21.67
C ILE A 211 14.88 1.61 -21.37
N ARG A 212 13.99 1.92 -22.32
CA ARG A 212 12.98 2.98 -22.14
C ARG A 212 12.04 2.67 -20.98
N HIS A 213 11.58 1.42 -20.86
CA HIS A 213 10.70 1.01 -19.75
C HIS A 213 11.42 1.06 -18.41
N HIS A 214 12.69 0.63 -18.34
CA HIS A 214 13.50 0.71 -17.14
C HIS A 214 13.72 2.15 -16.67
N GLN A 215 14.06 3.06 -17.58
CA GLN A 215 14.17 4.50 -17.29
C GLN A 215 12.88 5.07 -16.71
N ARG A 216 11.73 4.70 -17.30
CA ARG A 216 10.41 5.13 -16.84
C ARG A 216 10.11 4.63 -15.41
N ILE A 217 10.44 3.37 -15.11
CA ILE A 217 10.25 2.81 -13.76
C ILE A 217 11.15 3.49 -12.73
N ILE A 218 12.40 3.83 -13.08
CA ILE A 218 13.30 4.56 -12.17
C ILE A 218 12.67 5.91 -11.75
N HIS A 219 12.09 6.65 -12.70
CA HIS A 219 11.38 7.88 -12.37
C HIS A 219 10.18 7.64 -11.42
N VAL A 220 9.42 6.56 -11.64
CA VAL A 220 8.33 6.16 -10.73
C VAL A 220 8.85 5.81 -9.33
N VAL A 221 10.00 5.14 -9.22
CA VAL A 221 10.63 4.83 -7.94
C VAL A 221 11.09 6.10 -7.21
N ASP A 222 11.64 7.08 -7.94
CA ASP A 222 12.01 8.37 -7.38
C ASP A 222 10.79 9.13 -6.83
N ASP A 223 9.66 9.11 -7.55
CA ASP A 223 8.41 9.71 -7.08
C ASP A 223 7.85 8.99 -5.85
N ILE A 224 7.90 7.66 -5.82
CA ILE A 224 7.54 6.85 -4.65
C ILE A 224 8.42 7.21 -3.46
N ASN A 225 9.75 7.29 -3.63
CA ASN A 225 10.68 7.63 -2.56
C ASN A 225 10.40 9.04 -2.03
N ASN A 226 10.20 10.01 -2.92
CA ASN A 226 9.87 11.38 -2.53
C ASN A 226 8.55 11.48 -1.75
N LEU A 227 7.57 10.65 -2.10
CA LEU A 227 6.27 10.60 -1.43
C LEU A 227 6.33 9.85 -0.08
N LEU A 228 6.95 8.67 -0.06
CA LEU A 228 6.91 7.73 1.05
C LEU A 228 7.98 7.97 2.11
N THR A 229 9.13 8.54 1.77
CA THR A 229 10.22 8.76 2.75
C THR A 229 9.75 9.44 4.04
N PRO A 230 9.05 10.61 4.00
CA PRO A 230 8.60 11.25 5.24
C PRO A 230 7.53 10.43 5.97
N ILE A 231 6.66 9.72 5.24
CA ILE A 231 5.60 8.87 5.81
C ILE A 231 6.22 7.68 6.54
N LEU A 232 7.12 6.95 5.89
CA LEU A 232 7.85 5.82 6.46
C LEU A 232 8.69 6.23 7.67
N PHE A 233 9.31 7.41 7.64
CA PHE A 233 10.05 7.92 8.79
C PHE A 233 9.13 8.14 9.99
N MET A 234 7.98 8.79 9.79
CA MET A 234 7.01 9.00 10.86
C MET A 234 6.46 7.67 11.36
N GLN A 235 6.06 6.76 10.47
CA GLN A 235 5.57 5.43 10.82
C GLN A 235 6.59 4.63 11.65
N LEU A 236 7.87 4.59 11.24
CA LEU A 236 8.90 3.86 11.97
C LEU A 236 9.15 4.47 13.36
N LEU A 237 9.15 5.80 13.45
CA LEU A 237 9.33 6.50 14.72
C LEU A 237 8.17 6.22 15.68
N THR A 238 6.94 6.30 15.19
CA THR A 238 5.72 6.16 15.98
C THR A 238 5.52 4.72 16.43
N SER A 239 5.60 3.76 15.50
CA SER A 239 5.56 2.33 15.84
C SER A 239 6.70 1.94 16.77
N GLY A 240 7.90 2.52 16.61
CA GLY A 240 9.04 2.26 17.49
C GLY A 240 8.77 2.69 18.94
N ILE A 241 8.19 3.87 19.15
CA ILE A 241 7.78 4.36 20.47
C ILE A 241 6.69 3.45 21.07
N GLU A 242 5.66 3.11 20.29
CA GLU A 242 4.55 2.26 20.73
C GLU A 242 4.99 0.84 21.11
N ILE A 243 5.89 0.25 20.33
CA ILE A 243 6.51 -1.05 20.63
C ILE A 243 7.26 -1.00 21.97
N CYS A 244 8.02 0.07 22.20
CA CYS A 244 8.78 0.26 23.43
C CYS A 244 7.87 0.45 24.65
N LEU A 245 6.81 1.26 24.54
CA LEU A 245 5.82 1.47 25.60
C LEU A 245 5.03 0.19 25.90
N SER A 246 4.64 -0.57 24.86
CA SER A 246 3.97 -1.86 25.02
C SER A 246 4.87 -2.88 25.70
N GLY A 247 6.14 -2.96 25.28
CA GLY A 247 7.13 -3.83 25.91
C GLY A 247 7.39 -3.49 27.37
N TYR A 248 7.47 -2.20 27.71
CA TYR A 248 7.58 -1.75 29.10
C TYR A 248 6.35 -2.16 29.94
N ALA A 249 5.14 -1.94 29.41
CA ALA A 249 3.89 -2.28 30.10
C ALA A 249 3.72 -3.80 30.33
N MET A 250 4.32 -4.64 29.48
CA MET A 250 4.37 -6.10 29.69
C MET A 250 5.31 -6.54 30.82
N LEU A 251 6.31 -5.73 31.16
CA LEU A 251 7.30 -6.01 32.21
C LEU A 251 6.87 -5.52 33.60
N ASP A 252 5.71 -4.87 33.72
CA ASP A 252 5.19 -4.42 34.99
C ASP A 252 4.76 -5.61 35.87
N ASN A 253 5.50 -5.83 36.96
CA ASN A 253 5.29 -6.92 37.91
C ASN A 253 3.94 -6.85 38.63
N GLY A 254 3.22 -5.73 38.55
CA GLY A 254 1.87 -5.54 39.11
C GLY A 254 0.72 -5.73 38.11
N ALA A 255 0.99 -5.97 36.83
CA ALA A 255 -0.03 -5.99 35.79
C ALA A 255 -0.92 -7.25 35.87
N ALA A 256 -2.22 -7.07 35.68
CA ALA A 256 -3.14 -8.19 35.55
C ALA A 256 -2.85 -8.98 34.26
N VAL A 257 -3.11 -10.29 34.27
CA VAL A 257 -2.92 -11.17 33.09
C VAL A 257 -3.65 -10.63 31.85
N ILE A 258 -4.84 -10.06 32.05
CA ILE A 258 -5.64 -9.44 30.99
C ILE A 258 -4.89 -8.26 30.35
N ASP A 259 -4.18 -7.46 31.13
CA ASP A 259 -3.46 -6.29 30.62
C ASP A 259 -2.17 -6.71 29.91
N ILE A 260 -1.45 -7.72 30.43
CA ILE A 260 -0.31 -8.34 29.73
C ILE A 260 -0.74 -8.90 28.37
N MET A 261 -1.88 -9.60 28.31
CA MET A 261 -2.43 -10.11 27.05
C MET A 261 -2.74 -8.98 26.07
N LYS A 262 -3.38 -7.88 26.52
CA LYS A 262 -3.67 -6.72 25.67
C LYS A 262 -2.38 -6.10 25.10
N PHE A 263 -1.38 -5.83 25.94
CA PHE A 263 -0.11 -5.25 25.49
C PHE A 263 0.66 -6.19 24.55
N THR A 264 0.59 -7.50 24.79
CA THR A 264 1.18 -8.51 23.89
C THR A 264 0.50 -8.50 22.51
N THR A 265 -0.84 -8.49 22.48
CA THR A 265 -1.59 -8.41 21.22
C THR A 265 -1.26 -7.11 20.48
N HIS A 266 -1.20 -5.98 21.17
CA HIS A 266 -0.86 -4.70 20.58
C HIS A 266 0.57 -4.69 20.00
N PHE A 267 1.55 -5.22 20.74
CA PHE A 267 2.93 -5.40 20.27
C PHE A 267 2.99 -6.20 18.96
N ILE A 268 2.29 -7.35 18.90
CA ILE A 268 2.25 -8.19 17.70
C ILE A 268 1.59 -7.44 16.53
N SER A 269 0.51 -6.70 16.78
CA SER A 269 -0.15 -5.89 15.74
C SER A 269 0.79 -4.86 15.14
N MET A 270 1.54 -4.11 15.96
CA MET A 270 2.49 -3.11 15.48
C MET A 270 3.65 -3.75 14.69
N ALA A 271 4.13 -4.91 15.13
CA ALA A 271 5.15 -5.64 14.38
C ALA A 271 4.65 -6.10 13.00
N VAL A 272 3.39 -6.56 12.91
CA VAL A 272 2.76 -6.94 11.64
C VAL A 272 2.57 -5.73 10.72
N GLU A 273 2.16 -4.59 11.27
CA GLU A 273 2.02 -3.34 10.52
C GLU A 273 3.36 -2.87 9.93
N LEU A 274 4.45 -2.91 10.71
CA LEU A 274 5.80 -2.62 10.20
C LEU A 274 6.24 -3.59 9.10
N LEU A 275 5.93 -4.88 9.24
CA LEU A 275 6.23 -5.87 8.21
C LEU A 275 5.50 -5.58 6.90
N LEU A 276 4.28 -5.02 6.94
CA LEU A 276 3.54 -4.63 5.72
C LEU A 276 4.23 -3.51 4.94
N TRP A 277 4.98 -2.64 5.61
CA TRP A 277 5.78 -1.61 4.97
C TRP A 277 7.13 -2.12 4.47
N CYS A 278 7.82 -2.92 5.28
CA CYS A 278 9.16 -3.41 4.96
C CYS A 278 9.18 -4.50 3.89
N TRP A 279 8.22 -5.43 3.90
CA TRP A 279 8.21 -6.59 3.00
C TRP A 279 8.09 -6.22 1.51
N PRO A 280 7.16 -5.32 1.09
CA PRO A 280 7.14 -4.82 -0.29
C PRO A 280 8.44 -4.13 -0.69
N GLY A 281 9.04 -3.36 0.23
CA GLY A 281 10.31 -2.67 0.00
C GLY A 281 11.44 -3.65 -0.30
N GLU A 282 11.54 -4.73 0.47
CA GLU A 282 12.51 -5.80 0.24
C GLU A 282 12.31 -6.47 -1.13
N ILE A 283 11.06 -6.78 -1.50
CA ILE A 283 10.75 -7.35 -2.82
C ILE A 283 11.15 -6.37 -3.93
N LEU A 284 10.90 -5.07 -3.76
CA LEU A 284 11.28 -4.04 -4.74
C LEU A 284 12.80 -3.99 -4.91
N VAL A 285 13.56 -3.95 -3.82
CA VAL A 285 15.03 -3.96 -3.86
C VAL A 285 15.54 -5.21 -4.56
N HIS A 286 15.08 -6.39 -4.13
CA HIS A 286 15.48 -7.67 -4.71
C HIS A 286 15.22 -7.74 -6.22
N GLU A 287 14.01 -7.44 -6.68
CA GLU A 287 13.68 -7.50 -8.11
C GLU A 287 14.46 -6.44 -8.92
N SER A 288 14.81 -5.30 -8.32
CA SER A 288 15.64 -4.28 -8.97
C SER A 288 17.10 -4.71 -9.14
N GLU A 289 17.70 -5.36 -8.13
CA GLU A 289 19.08 -5.84 -8.17
C GLU A 289 19.28 -6.99 -9.15
N GLU A 290 18.29 -7.88 -9.26
CA GLU A 290 18.33 -9.00 -10.21
C GLU A 290 18.44 -8.56 -11.67
N ILE A 291 17.93 -7.37 -12.03
CA ILE A 291 18.11 -6.83 -13.38
C ILE A 291 19.60 -6.65 -13.69
N GLY A 292 20.37 -6.08 -12.76
CA GLY A 292 21.80 -5.87 -12.92
C GLY A 292 22.55 -7.19 -13.12
N GLN A 293 22.19 -8.23 -12.37
CA GLN A 293 22.80 -9.55 -12.48
C GLN A 293 22.52 -10.22 -13.84
N VAL A 294 21.26 -10.15 -14.30
CA VAL A 294 20.86 -10.74 -15.58
C VAL A 294 21.52 -10.00 -16.74
N PHE A 295 21.60 -8.67 -16.68
CA PHE A 295 22.28 -7.86 -17.71
C PHE A 295 23.78 -8.18 -17.80
N ASN A 296 24.47 -8.23 -16.65
CA ASN A 296 25.90 -8.58 -16.59
C ASN A 296 26.19 -9.98 -17.15
N THR A 297 25.29 -10.93 -16.87
CA THR A 297 25.40 -12.29 -17.38
C THR A 297 25.23 -12.30 -18.90
N ALA A 298 24.18 -11.65 -19.43
CA ALA A 298 23.95 -11.55 -20.87
C ALA A 298 25.11 -10.86 -21.62
N ALA A 299 25.66 -9.77 -21.07
CA ALA A 299 26.81 -9.07 -21.64
C ALA A 299 28.08 -9.92 -21.65
N SER A 300 28.30 -10.72 -20.60
CA SER A 300 29.42 -11.66 -20.52
C SER A 300 29.33 -12.75 -21.58
N TYR A 301 28.13 -13.32 -21.79
CA TYR A 301 27.89 -14.27 -22.88
C TYR A 301 28.15 -13.65 -24.26
N PHE A 302 27.71 -12.42 -24.49
CA PHE A 302 27.94 -11.72 -25.75
C PHE A 302 29.43 -11.50 -26.03
N THR A 303 30.17 -11.13 -24.98
CA THR A 303 31.63 -10.95 -25.06
C THR A 303 32.34 -12.28 -25.35
N LEU A 304 31.87 -13.39 -24.78
CA LEU A 304 32.39 -14.73 -25.05
C LEU A 304 32.09 -15.21 -26.47
N LEU A 305 30.85 -15.01 -26.97
CA LEU A 305 30.47 -15.36 -28.34
C LEU A 305 31.31 -14.61 -29.37
N ARG A 306 31.53 -13.31 -29.17
CA ARG A 306 32.38 -12.49 -30.04
C ARG A 306 33.82 -13.01 -30.09
N LYS A 307 34.37 -13.42 -28.94
CA LYS A 307 35.71 -14.05 -28.87
C LYS A 307 35.81 -15.42 -29.53
N MET A 308 34.71 -16.13 -29.74
CA MET A 308 34.70 -17.42 -30.45
C MET A 308 34.53 -17.27 -31.96
N GLN A 309 34.15 -16.08 -32.44
CA GLN A 309 34.01 -15.77 -33.87
C GLN A 309 35.26 -15.11 -34.47
N ASP A 310 36.16 -14.60 -33.63
CA ASP A 310 37.48 -14.04 -33.98
C ASP A 310 38.59 -15.11 -33.84
#